data_AF-A0A7Y2K4D3-F1
#
_entry.id   AF-A0A7Y2K4D3-F1
#
_cell.length_a   1.000
_cell.length_b   1.000
_cell.length_c   1.000
_cell.angle_alpha   90.00
_cell.angle_beta   90.00
_cell.angle_gamma   90.00
#
_symmetry.space_group_name_H-M   'P 1'
#
loop_
_entity.id
_entity.type
_entity.pdbx_description
1 polymer ?
#
loop_
_entity_poly.entity_id
_entity_poly.type
_entity_poly.pdbx_seq_one_letter_code
_entity_poly.pdbx_strand_id
1 'polypeptide(L)'
;MFKYFYLLFSATILIFSFSVLAQETEKPEWEDGIPDECTTITVGKLASFDGSVMTSHTDDSHRTRSWMDIVPSMYHKDNEFVIMYDRVNDDSHKMPTYKHVPVGQIPQVEQTYGYINTAYPCINEKQVAIGETTFGGRDELKSDKGLIDCQRLCQLMLERTSTARDAIRLAGELLKNYGWRDWGETLTIADPNEVWVLEIVGPGKDKVGAVWVAQRVPDEHIS
;
A
#
# COMPACT_ATOMS: atom_id res chain seq x y z
N MET A 1 -57.24 -5.34 -16.51
CA MET A 1 -56.53 -5.38 -15.21
C MET A 1 -55.14 -6.01 -15.32
N PHE A 2 -54.96 -7.13 -16.03
CA PHE A 2 -53.66 -7.81 -16.19
C PHE A 2 -52.57 -7.03 -16.97
N LYS A 3 -52.90 -6.21 -17.98
CA LYS A 3 -51.89 -5.45 -18.77
C LYS A 3 -51.07 -4.44 -17.94
N TYR A 4 -51.71 -3.78 -16.96
CA TYR A 4 -51.03 -2.83 -16.10
C TYR A 4 -50.14 -3.51 -15.05
N PHE A 5 -50.48 -4.74 -14.66
CA PHE A 5 -49.69 -5.53 -13.71
C PHE A 5 -48.34 -5.95 -14.31
N TYR A 6 -48.31 -6.39 -15.58
CA TYR A 6 -47.04 -6.71 -16.25
C TYR A 6 -46.17 -5.48 -16.49
N LEU A 7 -46.78 -4.33 -16.80
CA LEU A 7 -46.04 -3.07 -16.97
C LEU A 7 -45.39 -2.63 -15.65
N LEU A 8 -46.15 -2.66 -14.54
CA LEU A 8 -45.65 -2.34 -13.21
C LEU A 8 -44.55 -3.31 -12.76
N PHE A 9 -44.71 -4.62 -13.01
CA PHE A 9 -43.72 -5.64 -12.68
C PHE A 9 -42.42 -5.51 -13.49
N SER A 10 -42.52 -5.16 -14.77
CA SER A 10 -41.35 -4.88 -15.62
C SER A 10 -40.62 -3.61 -15.20
N ALA A 11 -41.35 -2.58 -14.77
CA ALA A 11 -40.78 -1.33 -14.26
C ALA A 11 -40.06 -1.55 -12.92
N THR A 12 -40.59 -2.37 -12.00
CA THR A 12 -39.89 -2.71 -10.76
C THR A 12 -38.62 -3.49 -11.00
N ILE A 13 -38.60 -4.44 -11.95
CA ILE A 13 -37.38 -5.18 -12.32
C ILE A 13 -36.32 -4.24 -12.91
N LEU A 14 -36.73 -3.30 -13.77
CA LEU A 14 -35.80 -2.31 -14.35
C LEU A 14 -35.21 -1.39 -13.27
N ILE A 15 -36.04 -0.90 -12.35
CA ILE A 15 -35.59 -0.04 -11.23
C ILE A 15 -34.66 -0.82 -10.29
N PHE A 16 -34.96 -2.09 -9.99
CA PHE A 16 -34.06 -2.95 -9.21
C PHE A 16 -32.72 -3.17 -9.92
N SER A 17 -32.74 -3.37 -11.25
CA SER A 17 -31.53 -3.57 -12.06
C SER A 17 -30.64 -2.33 -12.09
N PHE A 18 -31.24 -1.14 -12.17
CA PHE A 18 -30.51 0.14 -12.06
C PHE A 18 -29.94 0.37 -10.67
N SER A 19 -30.65 -0.07 -9.62
CA SER A 19 -30.18 0.05 -8.23
C SER A 19 -28.95 -0.84 -7.96
N VAL A 20 -28.92 -2.04 -8.55
CA VAL A 20 -27.80 -2.99 -8.42
C VAL A 20 -26.58 -2.54 -9.25
N LEU A 21 -26.78 -1.86 -10.37
CA LEU A 21 -25.69 -1.23 -11.15
C LEU A 21 -25.16 0.06 -10.52
N ALA A 22 -25.99 0.78 -9.77
CA ALA A 22 -25.60 2.00 -9.05
C ALA A 22 -24.85 1.73 -7.74
N GLN A 23 -24.79 0.48 -7.28
CA GLN A 23 -23.79 0.03 -6.31
C GLN A 23 -22.47 -0.30 -7.04
N GLU A 24 -21.95 0.65 -7.81
CA GLU A 24 -20.50 0.74 -7.90
C GLU A 24 -20.03 1.04 -6.48
N THR A 25 -19.21 0.16 -5.95
CA THR A 25 -18.53 0.30 -4.66
C THR A 25 -18.00 1.73 -4.53
N GLU A 26 -18.69 2.57 -3.77
CA GLU A 26 -18.08 3.78 -3.20
C GLU A 26 -16.78 3.30 -2.57
N LYS A 27 -15.65 3.75 -3.14
CA LYS A 27 -14.32 3.49 -2.59
C LYS A 27 -14.37 4.20 -1.23
N PRO A 28 -14.41 3.48 -0.10
CA PRO A 28 -14.84 4.08 1.18
C PRO A 28 -13.82 5.04 1.80
N GLU A 29 -12.72 5.29 1.10
CA GLU A 29 -11.68 6.27 1.42
C GLU A 29 -11.63 7.38 0.36
N TRP A 30 -12.69 7.56 -0.44
CA TRP A 30 -12.73 8.58 -1.48
C TRP A 30 -13.87 9.54 -1.17
N GLU A 31 -13.55 10.80 -0.87
CA GLU A 31 -14.52 11.89 -0.79
C GLU A 31 -14.66 12.53 -2.19
N ASP A 32 -15.90 12.62 -2.71
CA ASP A 32 -16.19 13.20 -4.03
C ASP A 32 -15.39 12.59 -5.21
N GLY A 33 -14.96 11.33 -5.09
CA GLY A 33 -14.16 10.66 -6.13
C GLY A 33 -12.69 11.05 -6.12
N ILE A 34 -12.20 11.62 -5.02
CA ILE A 34 -10.79 11.89 -4.72
C ILE A 34 -10.42 11.07 -3.48
N PRO A 35 -9.29 10.34 -3.45
CA PRO A 35 -8.84 9.66 -2.24
C PRO A 35 -8.74 10.65 -1.06
N ASP A 36 -9.04 10.22 0.15
CA ASP A 36 -8.66 10.93 1.38
C ASP A 36 -7.16 10.69 1.56
N GLU A 37 -6.39 11.76 1.38
CA GLU A 37 -4.98 11.66 1.01
C GLU A 37 -4.07 11.91 2.22
N CYS A 38 -3.42 10.83 2.67
CA CYS A 38 -2.20 10.91 3.45
C CYS A 38 -1.23 11.93 2.80
N THR A 39 -0.55 12.74 3.59
CA THR A 39 0.45 13.70 3.11
C THR A 39 1.84 13.24 3.53
N THR A 40 2.77 13.12 2.57
CA THR A 40 4.18 12.84 2.86
C THR A 40 5.04 14.09 2.76
N ILE A 41 6.04 14.22 3.63
CA ILE A 41 7.07 15.27 3.54
C ILE A 41 8.44 14.61 3.70
N THR A 42 9.36 14.95 2.81
CA THR A 42 10.74 14.49 2.80
C THR A 42 11.72 15.65 2.92
N VAL A 43 12.83 15.44 3.62
CA VAL A 43 13.86 16.46 3.84
C VAL A 43 15.23 15.86 3.53
N GLY A 44 15.91 16.44 2.55
CA GLY A 44 17.31 16.11 2.26
C GLY A 44 18.25 16.56 3.38
N LYS A 45 19.39 15.88 3.52
CA LYS A 45 20.32 16.10 4.64
C LYS A 45 20.92 17.51 4.72
N LEU A 46 20.97 18.26 3.62
CA LEU A 46 21.45 19.65 3.61
C LEU A 46 20.29 20.66 3.68
N ALA A 47 19.05 20.21 3.60
CA ALA A 47 17.85 21.00 3.86
C ALA A 47 17.46 21.02 5.35
N SER A 48 17.85 19.99 6.12
CA SER A 48 17.60 19.93 7.55
C SER A 48 18.60 20.78 8.36
N PHE A 49 18.18 21.21 9.55
CA PHE A 49 19.02 22.02 10.42
C PHE A 49 20.22 21.26 11.02
N ASP A 50 20.06 19.94 11.22
CA ASP A 50 21.01 19.10 11.95
C ASP A 50 21.74 18.07 11.08
N GLY A 51 21.51 18.08 9.77
CA GLY A 51 22.12 17.11 8.86
C GLY A 51 21.36 15.79 8.74
N SER A 52 20.22 15.63 9.42
CA SER A 52 19.39 14.43 9.32
C SER A 52 18.64 14.34 7.99
N VAL A 53 18.41 13.12 7.52
CA VAL A 53 17.48 12.82 6.44
C VAL A 53 16.13 12.49 7.07
N MET A 54 15.05 13.05 6.54
CA MET A 54 13.71 12.82 7.08
C MET A 54 12.75 12.31 6.01
N THR A 55 11.90 11.37 6.43
CA THR A 55 10.66 11.00 5.76
C THR A 55 9.54 11.01 6.80
N SER A 56 8.33 11.37 6.39
CA SER A 56 7.15 11.41 7.26
C SER A 56 5.88 11.19 6.44
N HIS A 57 4.81 10.71 7.08
CA HIS A 57 3.47 10.69 6.51
C HIS A 57 2.44 11.13 7.57
N THR A 58 1.31 11.67 7.14
CA THR A 58 0.05 11.51 7.88
C THR A 58 -0.58 10.18 7.50
N ASP A 59 -1.28 9.53 8.41
CA ASP A 59 -2.09 8.33 8.12
C ASP A 59 -3.55 8.74 8.34
N ASP A 60 -4.21 9.11 7.25
CA ASP A 60 -5.57 9.65 7.25
C ASP A 60 -6.63 8.55 7.02
N SER A 61 -6.25 7.28 7.22
CA SER A 61 -7.17 6.15 7.12
C SER A 61 -8.16 6.09 8.29
N HIS A 62 -9.46 6.10 7.95
CA HIS A 62 -10.57 5.90 8.90
C HIS A 62 -10.71 4.45 9.40
N ARG A 63 -9.86 3.53 8.92
CA ARG A 63 -9.91 2.08 9.20
C ARG A 63 -8.63 1.55 9.84
N THR A 64 -7.58 2.35 9.83
CA THR A 64 -6.27 1.95 10.35
C THR A 64 -6.24 2.09 11.87
N ARG A 65 -5.43 1.22 12.48
CA ARG A 65 -5.20 1.16 13.92
C ARG A 65 -4.25 2.27 14.38
N SER A 66 -4.30 2.65 15.66
CA SER A 66 -3.39 3.64 16.27
C SER A 66 -2.32 3.06 17.19
N TRP A 67 -2.31 1.74 17.44
CA TRP A 67 -1.27 1.11 18.26
C TRP A 67 -0.02 0.82 17.41
N MET A 68 1.14 0.76 18.07
CA MET A 68 2.42 0.43 17.45
C MET A 68 2.95 -0.93 17.91
N ASP A 69 3.68 -1.62 17.03
CA ASP A 69 4.38 -2.87 17.34
C ASP A 69 5.89 -2.71 17.12
N ILE A 70 6.69 -3.41 17.93
CA ILE A 70 8.12 -3.57 17.69
C ILE A 70 8.36 -5.04 17.33
N VAL A 71 8.77 -5.27 16.09
CA VAL A 71 9.04 -6.61 15.57
C VAL A 71 10.53 -6.89 15.70
N PRO A 72 10.96 -7.92 16.43
CA PRO A 72 12.38 -8.26 16.55
C PRO A 72 12.92 -8.90 15.26
N SER A 73 14.24 -8.82 15.06
CA SER A 73 14.92 -9.58 14.01
C SER A 73 14.73 -11.08 14.22
N MET A 74 14.57 -11.85 13.14
CA MET A 74 14.34 -13.30 13.21
C MET A 74 15.25 -14.06 12.24
N TYR A 75 15.51 -15.32 12.57
CA TYR A 75 16.09 -16.31 11.67
C TYR A 75 15.01 -17.29 11.22
N HIS A 76 15.06 -17.69 9.96
CA HIS A 76 14.10 -18.56 9.30
C HIS A 76 14.79 -19.80 8.74
N LYS A 77 14.07 -20.91 8.69
CA LYS A 77 14.59 -22.15 8.08
C LYS A 77 14.54 -22.06 6.55
N ASP A 78 15.37 -22.86 5.91
CA ASP A 78 15.35 -23.04 4.46
C ASP A 78 13.96 -23.45 3.98
N ASN A 79 13.54 -22.87 2.84
CA ASN A 79 12.23 -23.08 2.22
C ASN A 79 11.03 -22.67 3.06
N GLU A 80 11.21 -21.79 4.06
CA GLU A 80 10.08 -21.08 4.67
C GLU A 80 9.47 -20.05 3.71
N PHE A 81 8.20 -19.75 3.94
CA PHE A 81 7.43 -18.79 3.17
C PHE A 81 6.81 -17.74 4.10
N VAL A 82 6.63 -16.53 3.59
CA VAL A 82 5.82 -15.49 4.22
C VAL A 82 4.49 -15.36 3.49
N ILE A 83 3.39 -15.39 4.24
CA ILE A 83 2.04 -15.26 3.71
C ILE A 83 1.79 -13.81 3.34
N MET A 84 1.29 -13.60 2.12
CA MET A 84 0.84 -12.30 1.64
C MET A 84 -0.66 -12.16 1.86
N TYR A 85 -1.07 -10.95 2.21
CA TYR A 85 -2.44 -10.61 2.56
C TYR A 85 -2.94 -9.48 1.67
N ASP A 86 -4.24 -9.51 1.42
CA ASP A 86 -4.99 -8.41 0.86
C ASP A 86 -5.82 -7.76 1.97
N ARG A 87 -5.85 -6.43 1.97
CA ARG A 87 -6.64 -5.65 2.93
C ARG A 87 -8.04 -5.50 2.38
N VAL A 88 -9.02 -5.93 3.16
CA VAL A 88 -10.42 -5.78 2.80
C VAL A 88 -11.20 -5.21 3.97
N ASN A 89 -12.23 -4.43 3.66
CA ASN A 89 -13.03 -3.76 4.67
C ASN A 89 -13.72 -4.76 5.60
N ASP A 90 -13.75 -4.42 6.88
CA ASP A 90 -14.51 -5.11 7.91
C ASP A 90 -15.31 -4.11 8.75
N ASP A 91 -16.59 -3.98 8.41
CA ASP A 91 -17.55 -3.13 9.11
C ASP A 91 -18.37 -3.91 10.16
N SER A 92 -17.94 -5.11 10.53
CA SER A 92 -18.64 -5.93 11.54
C SER A 92 -18.41 -5.46 12.97
N HIS A 93 -17.41 -4.60 13.18
CA HIS A 93 -17.05 -4.03 14.47
C HIS A 93 -17.73 -2.67 14.71
N LYS A 94 -17.70 -2.19 15.96
CA LYS A 94 -18.25 -0.86 16.31
C LYS A 94 -17.53 0.29 15.60
N MET A 95 -16.24 0.10 15.31
CA MET A 95 -15.43 0.99 14.49
C MET A 95 -15.03 0.22 13.23
N PRO A 96 -15.15 0.80 12.03
CA PRO A 96 -14.66 0.19 10.80
C PRO A 96 -13.19 -0.19 10.90
N THR A 97 -12.81 -1.35 10.37
CA THR A 97 -11.41 -1.81 10.37
C THR A 97 -11.04 -2.48 9.04
N TYR A 98 -9.77 -2.85 8.92
CA TYR A 98 -9.29 -3.80 7.92
C TYR A 98 -9.19 -5.22 8.47
N LYS A 99 -9.72 -6.19 7.72
CA LYS A 99 -9.32 -7.60 7.86
C LYS A 99 -8.32 -7.96 6.76
N HIS A 100 -7.42 -8.87 7.10
CA HIS A 100 -6.34 -9.31 6.22
C HIS A 100 -6.65 -10.72 5.70
N VAL A 101 -6.88 -10.85 4.40
CA VAL A 101 -7.23 -12.13 3.75
C VAL A 101 -6.00 -12.69 3.05
N PRO A 102 -5.58 -13.93 3.31
CA PRO A 102 -4.46 -14.54 2.60
C PRO A 102 -4.71 -14.61 1.09
N VAL A 103 -3.76 -14.12 0.29
CA VAL A 103 -3.83 -14.15 -1.18
C VAL A 103 -2.69 -14.93 -1.84
N GLY A 104 -1.66 -15.28 -1.07
CA GLY A 104 -0.56 -16.08 -1.57
C GLY A 104 0.59 -16.14 -0.57
N GLN A 105 1.75 -16.57 -1.04
CA GLN A 105 2.96 -16.62 -0.24
C GLN A 105 4.19 -16.42 -1.14
N ILE A 106 5.26 -15.86 -0.56
CA ILE A 106 6.55 -15.70 -1.23
C ILE A 106 7.65 -16.34 -0.38
N PRO A 107 8.78 -16.78 -0.97
CA PRO A 107 9.90 -17.31 -0.21
C PRO A 107 10.38 -16.33 0.87
N GLN A 108 10.70 -16.86 2.04
CA GLN A 108 11.31 -16.12 3.13
C GLN A 108 12.84 -16.10 2.99
N VAL A 109 13.47 -15.06 3.51
CA VAL A 109 14.93 -14.95 3.63
C VAL A 109 15.42 -15.56 4.94
N GLU A 110 16.68 -16.02 4.97
CA GLU A 110 17.28 -16.65 6.16
C GLU A 110 17.22 -15.76 7.42
N GLN A 111 17.40 -14.44 7.25
CA GLN A 111 17.37 -13.48 8.34
C GLN A 111 16.56 -12.26 7.96
N THR A 112 15.72 -11.80 8.88
CA THR A 112 14.98 -10.55 8.80
C THR A 112 15.47 -9.55 9.86
N TYR A 113 15.50 -8.27 9.49
CA TYR A 113 15.79 -7.18 10.42
C TYR A 113 14.58 -6.84 11.28
N GLY A 114 14.84 -6.40 12.50
CA GLY A 114 13.80 -5.86 13.38
C GLY A 114 13.34 -4.46 12.92
N TYR A 115 12.07 -4.14 13.13
CA TYR A 115 11.46 -2.86 12.73
C TYR A 115 10.32 -2.42 13.65
N ILE A 116 9.99 -1.12 13.57
CA ILE A 116 8.84 -0.51 14.23
C ILE A 116 7.70 -0.43 13.21
N ASN A 117 6.49 -0.80 13.65
CA ASN A 117 5.28 -0.75 12.86
C ASN A 117 4.26 0.20 13.52
N THR A 118 4.04 1.36 12.90
CA THR A 118 3.08 2.38 13.32
C THR A 118 1.85 2.31 12.42
N ALA A 119 1.25 1.12 12.37
CA ALA A 119 0.26 0.68 11.38
C ALA A 119 0.83 0.37 9.98
N TYR A 120 1.66 1.25 9.43
CA TYR A 120 2.63 0.88 8.40
C TYR A 120 4.02 0.64 9.02
N PRO A 121 4.76 -0.39 8.56
CA PRO A 121 6.16 -0.56 8.92
C PRO A 121 6.96 0.70 8.54
N CYS A 122 7.57 1.38 9.52
CA CYS A 122 8.08 2.73 9.34
C CYS A 122 9.60 2.89 9.49
N ILE A 123 10.30 2.09 10.30
CA ILE A 123 11.77 2.14 10.39
C ILE A 123 12.36 0.81 10.89
N ASN A 124 13.50 0.38 10.34
CA ASN A 124 14.23 -0.81 10.79
C ASN A 124 15.50 -0.49 11.60
N GLU A 125 16.10 -1.52 12.19
CA GLU A 125 17.36 -1.42 12.96
C GLU A 125 18.59 -1.02 12.13
N LYS A 126 18.44 -0.93 10.80
CA LYS A 126 19.46 -0.44 9.86
C LYS A 126 19.24 1.01 9.46
N GLN A 127 18.29 1.68 10.11
CA GLN A 127 17.93 3.08 9.88
C GLN A 127 17.38 3.32 8.46
N VAL A 128 16.79 2.31 7.83
CA VAL A 128 15.92 2.49 6.67
C VAL A 128 14.54 2.86 7.19
N ALA A 129 14.05 4.03 6.79
CA ALA A 129 12.73 4.54 7.14
C ALA A 129 11.83 4.66 5.91
N ILE A 130 10.52 4.45 6.09
CA ILE A 130 9.53 4.47 5.01
C ILE A 130 8.31 5.26 5.48
N GLY A 131 7.88 6.22 4.64
CA GLY A 131 6.55 6.81 4.67
C GLY A 131 5.77 6.46 3.40
N GLU A 132 4.49 6.80 3.37
CA GLU A 132 3.65 6.60 2.19
C GLU A 132 2.64 7.74 1.98
N THR A 133 2.14 7.83 0.76
CA THR A 133 0.91 8.53 0.42
C THR A 133 0.25 7.84 -0.78
N THR A 134 -1.08 7.81 -0.78
CA THR A 134 -1.87 7.19 -1.84
C THR A 134 -2.37 8.25 -2.80
N PHE A 135 -1.97 8.18 -4.07
CA PHE A 135 -2.51 9.07 -5.12
C PHE A 135 -3.59 8.39 -5.97
N GLY A 136 -3.87 7.10 -5.72
CA GLY A 136 -4.91 6.34 -6.41
C GLY A 136 -4.54 6.00 -7.85
N GLY A 137 -4.89 6.86 -8.81
CA GLY A 137 -4.63 6.61 -10.22
C GLY A 137 -5.73 5.83 -10.96
N ARG A 138 -5.38 5.35 -12.16
CA ARG A 138 -6.35 4.86 -13.16
C ARG A 138 -6.83 3.45 -12.86
N ASP A 139 -8.13 3.22 -12.98
CA ASP A 139 -8.73 1.90 -12.77
C ASP A 139 -8.14 0.84 -13.72
N GLU A 140 -7.75 1.22 -14.94
CA GLU A 140 -7.13 0.30 -15.91
C GLU A 140 -5.76 -0.22 -15.50
N LEU A 141 -5.11 0.42 -14.52
CA LEU A 141 -3.82 0.01 -13.98
C LEU A 141 -3.97 -1.01 -12.84
N LYS A 142 -5.16 -1.24 -12.30
CA LYS A 142 -5.36 -2.24 -11.25
C LYS A 142 -5.21 -3.67 -11.75
N SER A 143 -4.66 -4.53 -10.90
CA SER A 143 -4.65 -5.98 -11.10
C SER A 143 -4.91 -6.72 -9.79
N ASP A 144 -5.70 -7.78 -9.87
CA ASP A 144 -5.97 -8.73 -8.78
C ASP A 144 -5.08 -9.98 -8.86
N LYS A 145 -4.06 -9.98 -9.74
CA LYS A 145 -3.13 -11.11 -9.92
C LYS A 145 -1.83 -10.96 -9.15
N GLY A 146 -1.49 -9.74 -8.70
CA GLY A 146 -0.35 -9.51 -7.82
C GLY A 146 -0.57 -10.10 -6.42
N LEU A 147 0.46 -10.17 -5.60
CA LEU A 147 0.38 -10.68 -4.22
C LEU A 147 0.68 -9.61 -3.18
N ILE A 148 1.39 -8.54 -3.56
CA ILE A 148 1.99 -7.60 -2.62
C ILE A 148 1.21 -6.29 -2.66
N ASP A 149 0.55 -5.96 -1.56
CA ASP A 149 -0.04 -4.64 -1.30
C ASP A 149 1.01 -3.66 -0.73
N CYS A 150 0.62 -2.39 -0.53
CA CYS A 150 1.51 -1.36 -0.01
C CYS A 150 2.14 -1.75 1.34
N GLN A 151 1.32 -2.20 2.29
CA GLN A 151 1.77 -2.51 3.64
C GLN A 151 2.73 -3.71 3.67
N ARG A 152 2.48 -4.73 2.84
CA ARG A 152 3.39 -5.88 2.69
C ARG A 152 4.69 -5.47 2.01
N LEU A 153 4.67 -4.58 1.04
CA LEU A 153 5.90 -4.09 0.42
C LEU A 153 6.79 -3.35 1.43
N CYS A 154 6.21 -2.46 2.25
CA CYS A 154 6.92 -1.77 3.34
C CYS A 154 7.55 -2.76 4.32
N GLN A 155 6.78 -3.78 4.75
CA GLN A 155 7.29 -4.85 5.61
C GLN A 155 8.52 -5.54 4.98
N LEU A 156 8.38 -6.02 3.74
CA LEU A 156 9.43 -6.79 3.07
C LEU A 156 10.70 -5.96 2.84
N MET A 157 10.56 -4.66 2.54
CA MET A 157 11.70 -3.76 2.42
C MET A 157 12.44 -3.60 3.76
N LEU A 158 11.72 -3.31 4.84
CA LEU A 158 12.32 -3.13 6.16
C LEU A 158 12.93 -4.41 6.72
N GLU A 159 12.33 -5.57 6.47
CA GLU A 159 12.86 -6.86 6.91
C GLU A 159 14.15 -7.24 6.19
N ARG A 160 14.38 -6.77 4.95
CA ARG A 160 15.37 -7.39 4.05
C ARG A 160 16.47 -6.45 3.57
N THR A 161 16.46 -5.16 3.95
CA THR A 161 17.39 -4.17 3.39
C THR A 161 18.01 -3.24 4.44
N SER A 162 19.19 -2.70 4.12
CA SER A 162 19.96 -1.80 5.00
C SER A 162 20.19 -0.41 4.42
N THR A 163 19.70 -0.15 3.20
CA THR A 163 19.81 1.17 2.53
C THR A 163 18.53 1.47 1.77
N ALA A 164 18.22 2.75 1.56
CA ALA A 164 17.04 3.19 0.80
C ALA A 164 17.08 2.66 -0.64
N ARG A 165 18.27 2.63 -1.24
CA ARG A 165 18.45 2.17 -2.62
C ARG A 165 18.26 0.67 -2.76
N ASP A 166 18.68 -0.12 -1.77
CA ASP A 166 18.45 -1.57 -1.77
C ASP A 166 16.97 -1.89 -1.55
N ALA A 167 16.26 -1.12 -0.73
CA ALA A 167 14.81 -1.21 -0.59
C ALA A 167 14.09 -1.03 -1.94
N ILE A 168 14.46 0.00 -2.71
CA ILE A 168 13.89 0.26 -4.05
C ILE A 168 14.18 -0.89 -5.03
N ARG A 169 15.43 -1.40 -5.04
CA ARG A 169 15.81 -2.53 -5.91
C ARG A 169 15.02 -3.78 -5.56
N LEU A 170 14.93 -4.10 -4.27
CA LEU A 170 14.16 -5.23 -3.77
C LEU A 170 12.69 -5.09 -4.14
N ALA A 171 12.10 -3.90 -3.98
CA ALA A 171 10.73 -3.65 -4.40
C ALA A 171 10.53 -3.95 -5.88
N GLY A 172 11.42 -3.43 -6.75
CA GLY A 172 11.38 -3.72 -8.18
C GLY A 172 11.46 -5.22 -8.51
N GLU A 173 12.31 -5.98 -7.82
CA GLU A 173 12.43 -7.43 -7.98
C GLU A 173 11.21 -8.20 -7.49
N LEU A 174 10.71 -7.88 -6.30
CA LEU A 174 9.54 -8.51 -5.71
C LEU A 174 8.29 -8.24 -6.54
N LEU A 175 8.05 -7.00 -6.94
CA LEU A 175 6.89 -6.63 -7.75
C LEU A 175 6.94 -7.21 -9.16
N LYS A 176 8.13 -7.36 -9.75
CA LYS A 176 8.29 -8.08 -11.01
C LYS A 176 7.86 -9.55 -10.90
N ASN A 177 8.23 -10.21 -9.80
CA ASN A 177 8.02 -11.65 -9.64
C ASN A 177 6.63 -12.00 -9.08
N TYR A 178 6.12 -11.19 -8.16
CA TYR A 178 4.92 -11.48 -7.38
C TYR A 178 3.78 -10.48 -7.61
N GLY A 179 4.04 -9.35 -8.27
CA GLY A 179 3.04 -8.38 -8.69
C GLY A 179 2.52 -7.49 -7.57
N TRP A 180 2.19 -6.26 -7.98
CA TRP A 180 1.49 -5.26 -7.17
C TRP A 180 -0.01 -5.57 -7.08
N ARG A 181 -0.55 -5.45 -5.87
CA ARG A 181 -1.98 -5.60 -5.55
C ARG A 181 -2.42 -4.42 -4.68
N ASP A 182 -2.35 -3.22 -5.23
CA ASP A 182 -2.95 -2.05 -4.59
C ASP A 182 -3.38 -0.99 -5.62
N TRP A 183 -3.88 0.15 -5.14
CA TRP A 183 -3.97 1.38 -5.93
C TRP A 183 -2.57 1.98 -6.20
N GLY A 184 -2.53 3.15 -6.82
CA GLY A 184 -1.32 3.93 -7.02
C GLY A 184 -0.85 4.52 -5.70
N GLU A 185 0.38 4.17 -5.34
CA GLU A 185 1.00 4.51 -4.06
C GLU A 185 2.36 5.15 -4.29
N THR A 186 2.68 6.11 -3.44
CA THR A 186 4.00 6.73 -3.33
C THR A 186 4.62 6.31 -2.02
N LEU A 187 5.81 5.71 -2.08
CA LEU A 187 6.63 5.41 -0.92
C LEU A 187 7.80 6.38 -0.83
N THR A 188 8.00 6.95 0.36
CA THR A 188 9.13 7.83 0.65
C THR A 188 10.14 7.09 1.51
N ILE A 189 11.28 6.73 0.91
CA ILE A 189 12.24 5.79 1.50
C ILE A 189 13.52 6.56 1.84
N ALA A 190 13.87 6.60 3.12
CA ALA A 190 15.03 7.30 3.64
C ALA A 190 16.03 6.34 4.30
N ASP A 191 17.31 6.70 4.22
CA ASP A 191 18.37 6.19 5.08
C ASP A 191 19.23 7.38 5.58
N PRO A 192 20.28 7.19 6.40
CA PRO A 192 21.08 8.31 6.92
C PRO A 192 21.76 9.19 5.86
N ASN A 193 21.78 8.80 4.58
CA ASN A 193 22.51 9.48 3.51
C ASN A 193 21.61 10.08 2.43
N GLU A 194 20.47 9.46 2.14
CA GLU A 194 19.58 9.85 1.03
C GLU A 194 18.10 9.54 1.32
N VAL A 195 17.21 10.31 0.69
CA VAL A 195 15.76 10.05 0.64
C VAL A 195 15.27 10.02 -0.80
N TRP A 196 14.33 9.12 -1.06
CA TRP A 196 13.78 8.82 -2.37
C TRP A 196 12.26 8.85 -2.35
N VAL A 197 11.68 9.25 -3.46
CA VAL A 197 10.25 9.11 -3.77
C VAL A 197 10.11 7.98 -4.80
N LEU A 198 9.31 6.97 -4.47
CA LEU A 198 9.01 5.80 -5.31
C LEU A 198 7.51 5.76 -5.58
N GLU A 199 7.10 6.00 -6.83
CA GLU A 199 5.70 5.87 -7.25
C GLU A 199 5.48 4.50 -7.91
N ILE A 200 4.38 3.84 -7.55
CA ILE A 200 4.04 2.48 -7.99
C ILE A 200 2.58 2.46 -8.44
N VAL A 201 2.32 1.86 -9.60
CA VAL A 201 0.98 1.50 -10.07
C VAL A 201 0.97 0.06 -10.57
N GLY A 202 -0.22 -0.53 -10.63
CA GLY A 202 -0.35 -1.89 -11.14
C GLY A 202 -0.11 -2.00 -12.66
N PRO A 203 0.06 -3.23 -13.17
CA PRO A 203 0.34 -3.51 -14.58
C PRO A 203 -0.92 -3.49 -15.47
N GLY A 204 -2.09 -3.29 -14.86
CA GLY A 204 -3.41 -3.45 -15.46
C GLY A 204 -3.98 -4.86 -15.35
N LYS A 205 -5.29 -4.95 -15.65
CA LYS A 205 -6.12 -6.11 -15.36
C LYS A 205 -5.52 -7.43 -15.84
N ASP A 206 -5.63 -8.46 -15.01
CA ASP A 206 -5.20 -9.85 -15.27
C ASP A 206 -3.68 -10.03 -15.52
N LYS A 207 -2.84 -9.06 -15.17
CA LYS A 207 -1.38 -9.13 -15.31
C LYS A 207 -0.66 -9.17 -13.97
N VAL A 208 0.51 -9.83 -13.95
CA VAL A 208 1.44 -9.82 -12.82
C VAL A 208 2.58 -8.86 -13.14
N GLY A 209 2.96 -8.03 -12.19
CA GLY A 209 4.01 -7.01 -12.35
C GLY A 209 3.65 -5.72 -11.61
N ALA A 210 4.40 -4.66 -11.91
CA ALA A 210 4.10 -3.29 -11.52
C ALA A 210 4.77 -2.34 -12.53
N VAL A 211 4.27 -1.12 -12.63
CA VAL A 211 4.97 0.01 -13.25
C VAL A 211 5.38 0.94 -12.13
N TRP A 212 6.66 1.28 -12.07
CA TRP A 212 7.18 2.12 -11.00
C TRP A 212 8.31 3.00 -11.47
N VAL A 213 8.51 4.11 -10.77
CA VAL A 213 9.61 5.05 -10.97
C VAL A 213 10.10 5.53 -9.61
N ALA A 214 11.41 5.71 -9.46
CA ALA A 214 11.99 6.26 -8.25
C ALA A 214 12.91 7.44 -8.58
N GLN A 215 12.78 8.51 -7.80
CA GLN A 215 13.61 9.71 -7.92
C GLN A 215 14.17 10.09 -6.55
N ARG A 216 15.47 10.37 -6.51
CA ARG A 216 16.12 10.87 -5.30
C ARG A 216 15.75 12.34 -5.11
N VAL A 217 15.42 12.70 -3.87
CA VAL A 217 15.29 14.10 -3.47
C VAL A 217 16.70 14.69 -3.32
N PRO A 218 17.02 15.82 -3.97
CA PRO A 218 18.32 16.49 -3.79
C PRO A 218 18.60 16.81 -2.32
N ASP A 219 19.87 16.83 -1.92
CA ASP A 219 20.24 16.96 -0.51
C ASP A 219 19.75 18.28 0.09
N GLU A 220 19.62 19.34 -0.71
CA GLU A 220 19.21 20.69 -0.30
C GLU A 220 17.69 20.94 -0.43
N HIS A 221 16.89 19.92 -0.76
CA HIS A 221 15.47 20.08 -1.04
C HIS A 221 14.56 19.50 0.04
N ILE A 222 13.37 20.09 0.14
CA ILE A 222 12.19 19.53 0.79
C ILE A 222 11.20 19.20 -0.32
N SER A 223 10.57 18.02 -0.26
CA SER A 223 9.53 17.61 -1.20
C SER A 223 8.31 17.08 -0.47
#